data_AF-A0A9E8QFV1-F1
#
_entry.id   AF-A0A9E8QFV1-F1
#
_cell.length_a   1.000
_cell.length_b   1.000
_cell.length_c   1.000
_cell.angle_alpha   90.00
_cell.angle_beta   90.00
_cell.angle_gamma   90.00
#
_symmetry.space_group_name_H-M   'P 1'
#
loop_
_entity.id
_entity.type
_entity.pdbx_description
1 polymer ?
#
loop_
_entity_poly.entity_id
_entity_poly.type
_entity_poly.pdbx_seq_one_letter_code
_entity_poly.pdbx_strand_id
1 'polypeptide(L)'
;MHGKLANVGLMKTTWGSVRTTVAATAATALAAGFILAGAGAAQAAGPYDAVTSSSLRNFASAVEYVAMFGSGNYDDTEAADLSDWGWSEGGNPNTEVEMWVEGSGGSWKATARDVRGGAEYSYSSNSVFNGGSAASVHVSAQQPTDPVGPAGLTVHHLSDGVDAEALAAALAGVAPSAICDGLLFVKGTHQSGSSVSDQYLACSQTARVTGATARSVLLAVRSAGGDAALSAVGLYYVGAGTAPAAAPAWTQQVNPAPPSGPTLPSRLPDFWRVGAVASALLSTNPALSPSYAETVATQCLARMAAAGLDAYSDCKSDRMFVVGQDGTTDEATDHDADAITSYPAWVQLDYRPAAENTSPRGWYASQPECSSITGQQCDEFPFFASAQGGRDASPRPSLRMINAAHNQQEGYNYNSFLATCGLYAAPANDRQYLVVPMPSGSGVPTLNICNGN
;
A
#
# COMPACT_ATOMS: atom_id res chain seq x y z
N MET A 1 1.55 65.64 12.59
CA MET A 1 0.09 65.82 12.39
C MET A 1 -0.54 64.43 12.50
N HIS A 2 -0.83 63.95 13.70
CA HIS A 2 -2.13 64.03 14.41
C HIS A 2 -3.30 63.44 13.62
N GLY A 3 -3.81 62.31 14.11
CA GLY A 3 -5.03 61.63 13.68
C GLY A 3 -5.15 60.27 14.36
N LYS A 4 -5.78 60.24 15.54
CA LYS A 4 -5.92 59.12 16.48
C LYS A 4 -7.41 58.77 16.61
N LEU A 5 -7.69 57.54 17.06
CA LEU A 5 -8.96 56.95 17.56
C LEU A 5 -9.82 56.23 16.50
N ALA A 6 -10.39 55.04 16.71
CA ALA A 6 -10.79 54.39 17.97
C ALA A 6 -10.80 52.84 17.91
N ASN A 7 -10.66 52.26 19.12
CA ASN A 7 -10.98 50.90 19.55
C ASN A 7 -12.37 50.41 19.11
N VAL A 8 -12.44 49.14 18.68
CA VAL A 8 -13.44 48.16 19.15
C VAL A 8 -12.77 46.79 19.17
N GLY A 9 -12.52 46.26 20.36
CA GLY A 9 -12.28 44.85 20.57
C GLY A 9 -13.61 44.16 20.88
N LEU A 10 -13.85 42.96 20.35
CA LEU A 10 -14.81 42.03 20.93
C LEU A 10 -14.52 40.57 20.49
N MET A 11 -14.15 39.77 21.50
CA MET A 11 -14.49 38.36 21.72
C MET A 11 -14.04 37.29 20.70
N LYS A 12 -12.84 36.74 20.95
CA LYS A 12 -12.60 35.29 20.84
C LYS A 12 -13.29 34.62 22.03
N THR A 13 -14.43 33.97 21.80
CA THR A 13 -15.08 33.10 22.79
C THR A 13 -14.41 31.74 22.79
N THR A 14 -13.80 31.44 23.93
CA THR A 14 -13.37 30.14 24.44
C THR A 14 -14.46 29.07 24.34
N TRP A 15 -14.20 28.00 23.59
CA TRP A 15 -14.90 26.72 23.74
C TRP A 15 -14.06 25.82 24.65
N GLY A 16 -14.23 26.04 25.95
CA GLY A 16 -13.78 25.14 27.01
C GLY A 16 -14.98 24.82 27.89
N SER A 17 -15.12 23.54 28.24
CA SER A 17 -16.10 22.97 29.18
C SER A 17 -17.51 22.66 28.63
N VAL A 18 -17.68 21.44 28.12
CA VAL A 18 -18.84 20.61 28.48
C VAL A 18 -18.29 19.25 28.95
N ARG A 19 -17.95 19.16 30.24
CA ARG A 19 -17.78 17.89 30.95
C ARG A 19 -18.96 17.75 31.90
N THR A 20 -19.82 16.76 31.65
CA THR A 20 -20.87 16.36 32.60
C THR A 20 -20.83 14.85 32.78
N THR A 21 -20.22 14.46 33.89
CA THR A 21 -20.60 13.40 34.84
C THR A 21 -21.64 12.36 34.40
N VAL A 22 -21.20 11.12 34.22
CA VAL A 22 -21.98 9.93 34.64
C VAL A 22 -21.07 9.09 35.53
N ALA A 23 -21.27 9.23 36.85
CA ALA A 23 -20.57 8.45 37.86
C ALA A 23 -21.35 7.17 38.17
N ALA A 24 -20.55 6.13 38.43
CA ALA A 24 -20.92 4.78 38.80
C ALA A 24 -21.72 4.67 40.10
N THR A 25 -22.51 3.59 40.21
CA THR A 25 -22.98 3.06 41.49
C THR A 25 -23.01 1.54 41.50
N ALA A 26 -22.64 1.00 42.68
CA ALA A 26 -22.73 -0.37 43.20
C ALA A 26 -21.59 -1.35 42.79
N ALA A 27 -20.86 -2.01 43.68
CA ALA A 27 -21.09 -2.28 45.10
C ALA A 27 -19.78 -2.57 45.86
N THR A 28 -19.75 -2.18 47.14
CA THR A 28 -18.75 -2.59 48.13
C THR A 28 -19.47 -3.22 49.32
N ALA A 29 -19.14 -4.46 49.67
CA ALA A 29 -19.21 -5.03 51.03
C ALA A 29 -18.45 -6.38 51.02
N LEU A 30 -17.22 -6.41 51.57
CA LEU A 30 -16.86 -6.95 52.89
C LEU A 30 -16.85 -8.49 52.99
N ALA A 31 -15.66 -9.09 53.10
CA ALA A 31 -15.19 -9.71 54.35
C ALA A 31 -13.82 -10.36 54.19
N ALA A 32 -13.09 -10.37 55.30
CA ALA A 32 -11.68 -10.66 55.47
C ALA A 32 -11.32 -12.17 55.41
N GLY A 33 -10.06 -12.40 55.02
CA GLY A 33 -9.18 -13.41 55.64
C GLY A 33 -9.03 -14.72 54.88
N PHE A 34 -7.96 -14.86 54.09
CA PHE A 34 -7.32 -16.15 53.83
C PHE A 34 -5.83 -15.97 53.43
N ILE A 35 -4.96 -16.47 54.31
CA ILE A 35 -3.73 -17.26 54.09
C ILE A 35 -2.90 -16.94 52.82
N LEU A 36 -1.65 -16.54 53.05
CA LEU A 36 -0.53 -16.57 52.10
C LEU A 36 -0.33 -17.99 51.52
N ALA A 37 -0.97 -18.26 50.38
CA ALA A 37 -0.60 -19.35 49.49
C ALA A 37 0.24 -18.76 48.35
N GLY A 38 1.38 -19.39 48.05
CA GLY A 38 2.34 -18.93 47.06
C GLY A 38 1.68 -18.59 45.72
N ALA A 39 2.10 -17.47 45.13
CA ALA A 39 1.68 -17.06 43.80
C ALA A 39 2.06 -18.16 42.80
N GLY A 40 1.07 -18.96 42.40
CA GLY A 40 1.16 -19.77 41.20
C GLY A 40 1.35 -18.88 39.98
N ALA A 41 1.95 -19.43 38.92
CA ALA A 41 2.15 -18.75 37.65
C ALA A 41 0.91 -17.91 37.27
N ALA A 42 1.11 -16.63 36.99
CA ALA A 42 0.06 -15.71 36.58
C ALA A 42 -0.76 -16.38 35.47
N GLN A 43 -2.06 -16.58 35.72
CA GLN A 43 -2.98 -17.06 34.71
C GLN A 43 -2.88 -16.08 33.52
N ALA A 44 -2.38 -16.58 32.39
CA ALA A 44 -2.40 -15.83 31.15
C ALA A 44 -3.84 -15.34 30.92
N ALA A 45 -4.01 -14.04 30.65
CA ALA A 45 -5.32 -13.47 30.41
C ALA A 45 -5.95 -14.23 29.24
N GLY A 46 -7.02 -14.99 29.52
CA GLY A 46 -7.73 -15.75 28.50
C GLY A 46 -8.53 -14.82 27.59
N PRO A 47 -9.10 -15.34 26.48
CA PRO A 47 -9.95 -14.57 25.56
C PRO A 47 -11.23 -14.00 26.22
N TYR A 48 -11.54 -14.49 27.42
CA TYR A 48 -12.65 -14.04 28.27
C TYR A 48 -12.21 -13.04 29.35
N ASP A 49 -10.99 -12.51 29.28
CA ASP A 49 -10.61 -11.42 30.18
C ASP A 49 -11.49 -10.20 29.86
N ALA A 50 -12.37 -9.90 30.81
CA ALA A 50 -13.27 -8.77 30.76
C ALA A 50 -12.49 -7.46 30.60
N VAL A 51 -11.25 -7.40 31.11
CA VAL A 51 -10.38 -6.23 31.03
C VAL A 51 -9.87 -6.03 29.61
N THR A 52 -9.28 -7.06 28.97
CA THR A 52 -8.82 -6.97 27.57
C THR A 52 -9.97 -6.70 26.59
N SER A 53 -11.10 -7.40 26.74
CA SER A 53 -12.26 -7.17 25.87
C SER A 53 -12.91 -5.79 26.07
N SER A 54 -12.90 -5.25 27.29
CA SER A 54 -13.36 -3.88 27.57
C SER A 54 -12.39 -2.85 26.99
N SER A 55 -11.08 -3.06 27.17
CA SER A 55 -10.02 -2.19 26.62
C SER A 55 -10.10 -2.09 25.10
N LEU A 56 -10.32 -3.20 24.40
CA LEU A 56 -10.46 -3.23 22.95
C LEU A 56 -11.77 -2.64 22.44
N ARG A 57 -12.87 -2.79 23.17
CA ARG A 57 -14.13 -2.07 22.86
C ARG A 57 -13.94 -0.57 23.01
N ASN A 58 -13.30 -0.13 24.10
CA ASN A 58 -13.02 1.28 24.34
C ASN A 58 -12.04 1.83 23.29
N PHE A 59 -11.07 1.02 22.86
CA PHE A 59 -10.15 1.35 21.79
C PHE A 59 -10.88 1.59 20.47
N ALA A 60 -11.74 0.65 20.05
CA ALA A 60 -12.56 0.79 18.86
C ALA A 60 -13.46 2.01 18.91
N SER A 61 -14.14 2.23 20.03
CA SER A 61 -14.96 3.43 20.22
C SER A 61 -14.14 4.72 20.21
N ALA A 62 -12.92 4.73 20.73
CA ALA A 62 -12.05 5.90 20.68
C ALA A 62 -11.61 6.23 19.24
N VAL A 63 -11.22 5.21 18.46
CA VAL A 63 -10.98 5.37 17.02
C VAL A 63 -12.26 5.86 16.34
N GLU A 64 -13.44 5.39 16.78
CA GLU A 64 -14.76 5.82 16.30
C GLU A 64 -15.01 7.31 16.45
N TYR A 65 -14.65 7.84 17.59
CA TYR A 65 -14.81 9.24 17.86
C TYR A 65 -13.77 10.11 17.15
N VAL A 66 -12.53 9.64 16.97
CA VAL A 66 -11.49 10.39 16.25
C VAL A 66 -11.90 10.67 14.81
N ALA A 67 -12.42 9.70 14.06
CA ALA A 67 -12.84 10.02 12.69
C ALA A 67 -14.14 10.82 12.60
N MET A 68 -15.07 10.63 13.53
CA MET A 68 -16.32 11.38 13.51
C MET A 68 -16.12 12.86 13.86
N PHE A 69 -15.20 13.16 14.78
CA PHE A 69 -15.07 14.50 15.38
C PHE A 69 -13.69 15.14 15.23
N GLY A 70 -12.70 14.41 14.73
CA GLY A 70 -11.36 14.90 14.41
C GLY A 70 -11.27 15.46 13.00
N SER A 71 -10.16 15.18 12.30
CA SER A 71 -9.87 15.66 10.94
C SER A 71 -10.78 15.06 9.85
N GLY A 72 -11.64 14.10 10.21
CA GLY A 72 -12.51 13.38 9.28
C GLY A 72 -11.88 12.11 8.70
N ASN A 73 -10.60 11.84 8.99
CA ASN A 73 -9.90 10.61 8.64
C ASN A 73 -9.26 9.97 9.89
N TYR A 74 -9.03 8.66 9.84
CA TYR A 74 -8.30 7.90 10.86
C TYR A 74 -6.78 8.05 10.74
N ASP A 75 -6.33 8.72 9.68
CA ASP A 75 -4.93 8.92 9.33
C ASP A 75 -4.17 9.51 10.53
N ASP A 76 -3.02 8.91 10.86
CA ASP A 76 -2.12 9.36 11.93
C ASP A 76 -2.73 9.41 13.34
N THR A 77 -3.79 8.64 13.62
CA THR A 77 -4.35 8.52 14.98
C THR A 77 -3.32 7.88 15.92
N GLU A 78 -2.65 8.70 16.71
CA GLU A 78 -1.70 8.26 17.73
C GLU A 78 -2.43 7.91 19.03
N ALA A 79 -1.75 7.20 19.95
CA ALA A 79 -2.30 6.91 21.27
C ALA A 79 -2.70 8.18 22.03
N ALA A 80 -2.04 9.30 21.73
CA ALA A 80 -2.37 10.62 22.27
C ALA A 80 -3.76 11.09 21.81
N ASP A 81 -4.11 10.92 20.53
CA ASP A 81 -5.40 11.34 19.98
C ASP A 81 -6.55 10.53 20.56
N LEU A 82 -6.32 9.26 20.86
CA LEU A 82 -7.29 8.36 21.49
C LEU A 82 -7.49 8.60 22.98
N SER A 83 -6.50 9.22 23.64
CA SER A 83 -6.58 9.59 25.06
C SER A 83 -7.64 10.64 25.34
N ASP A 84 -7.87 11.55 24.40
CA ASP A 84 -8.95 12.52 24.46
C ASP A 84 -10.34 11.88 24.38
N TRP A 85 -10.41 10.65 23.85
CA TRP A 85 -11.63 9.84 23.71
C TRP A 85 -11.71 8.70 24.73
N GLY A 86 -10.88 8.75 25.78
CA GLY A 86 -10.98 7.86 26.94
C GLY A 86 -10.28 6.51 26.80
N TRP A 87 -9.44 6.33 25.77
CA TRP A 87 -8.57 5.16 25.66
C TRP A 87 -7.11 5.52 25.94
N SER A 88 -6.35 4.67 26.63
CA SER A 88 -4.91 4.91 26.84
C SER A 88 -4.14 3.60 26.85
N GLU A 89 -2.91 3.61 26.34
CA GLU A 89 -1.97 2.48 26.41
C GLU A 89 -1.66 2.06 27.86
N GLY A 90 -1.81 2.98 28.82
CA GLY A 90 -1.36 2.81 30.22
C GLY A 90 -2.08 1.75 31.05
N GLY A 91 -3.09 1.06 30.50
CA GLY A 91 -3.86 0.06 31.25
C GLY A 91 -3.15 -1.29 31.43
N ASN A 92 -2.27 -1.69 30.50
CA ASN A 92 -1.52 -2.93 30.61
C ASN A 92 -0.19 -2.84 29.82
N PRO A 93 0.98 -2.75 30.49
CA PRO A 93 2.28 -2.71 29.82
C PRO A 93 2.64 -4.02 29.10
N ASN A 94 1.73 -4.99 29.14
CA ASN A 94 1.90 -6.31 28.58
C ASN A 94 0.98 -6.57 27.37
N THR A 95 0.37 -5.54 26.80
CA THR A 95 -0.55 -5.71 25.67
C THR A 95 -0.14 -4.80 24.52
N GLU A 96 0.26 -5.39 23.40
CA GLU A 96 0.38 -4.71 22.12
C GLU A 96 -1.02 -4.70 21.47
N VAL A 97 -1.47 -3.55 20.98
CA VAL A 97 -2.81 -3.40 20.41
C VAL A 97 -2.68 -2.84 19.00
N GLU A 98 -3.25 -3.54 18.04
CA GLU A 98 -3.26 -3.23 16.62
C GLU A 98 -4.70 -3.05 16.16
N MET A 99 -5.01 -2.08 15.30
CA MET A 99 -6.31 -2.00 14.62
C MET A 99 -6.15 -1.87 13.12
N TRP A 100 -7.02 -2.56 12.42
CA TRP A 100 -7.18 -2.61 10.99
C TRP A 100 -8.56 -2.06 10.66
N VAL A 101 -8.66 -0.93 9.97
CA VAL A 101 -9.96 -0.40 9.51
C VAL A 101 -10.16 -0.78 8.05
N GLU A 102 -11.20 -1.54 7.73
CA GLU A 102 -11.49 -2.12 6.42
C GLU A 102 -12.50 -1.27 5.61
N GLY A 103 -12.38 -1.28 4.27
CA GLY A 103 -13.39 -0.75 3.34
C GLY A 103 -13.87 0.69 3.56
N SER A 104 -12.98 1.69 3.59
CA SER A 104 -13.34 3.11 3.85
C SER A 104 -14.21 3.29 5.12
N GLY A 105 -14.04 2.41 6.11
CA GLY A 105 -14.86 2.34 7.32
C GLY A 105 -16.06 1.39 7.23
N GLY A 106 -16.14 0.48 6.26
CA GLY A 106 -17.23 -0.50 6.12
C GLY A 106 -17.16 -1.67 7.11
N SER A 107 -15.97 -2.00 7.59
CA SER A 107 -15.70 -3.01 8.63
C SER A 107 -14.39 -2.67 9.34
N TRP A 108 -14.08 -3.34 10.45
CA TRP A 108 -12.79 -3.17 11.13
C TRP A 108 -12.40 -4.39 11.96
N LYS A 109 -11.11 -4.60 12.17
CA LYS A 109 -10.52 -5.68 12.97
C LYS A 109 -9.48 -5.10 13.91
N ALA A 110 -9.62 -5.27 15.22
CA ALA A 110 -8.61 -4.95 16.21
C ALA A 110 -7.95 -6.21 16.76
N THR A 111 -6.64 -6.27 16.85
CA THR A 111 -5.90 -7.38 17.43
C THR A 111 -5.16 -6.91 18.68
N ALA A 112 -5.33 -7.58 19.82
CA ALA A 112 -4.48 -7.39 20.99
C ALA A 112 -3.60 -8.61 21.20
N ARG A 113 -2.31 -8.40 21.48
CA ARG A 113 -1.34 -9.46 21.79
C ARG A 113 -0.90 -9.32 23.25
N ASP A 114 -1.02 -10.38 24.04
CA ASP A 114 -0.46 -10.41 25.41
C ASP A 114 1.02 -10.85 25.37
N VAL A 115 1.92 -9.94 25.71
CA VAL A 115 3.38 -10.14 25.67
C VAL A 115 3.87 -11.16 26.70
N ARG A 116 3.06 -11.53 27.71
CA ARG A 116 3.47 -12.43 28.81
C ARG A 116 3.32 -13.91 28.50
N GLY A 117 2.61 -14.27 27.43
CA GLY A 117 2.32 -15.66 27.08
C GLY A 117 2.28 -15.93 25.58
N GLY A 118 2.53 -14.92 24.74
CA GLY A 118 2.50 -15.02 23.28
C GLY A 118 1.10 -15.24 22.70
N ALA A 119 0.04 -15.19 23.51
CA ALA A 119 -1.32 -15.36 23.01
C ALA A 119 -1.77 -14.07 22.31
N GLU A 120 -2.09 -14.18 21.01
CA GLU A 120 -2.69 -13.13 20.22
C GLU A 120 -4.21 -13.34 20.11
N TYR A 121 -4.95 -12.27 20.36
CA TYR A 121 -6.40 -12.22 20.36
C TYR A 121 -6.88 -11.19 19.34
N SER A 122 -7.46 -11.66 18.23
CA SER A 122 -8.11 -10.77 17.27
C SER A 122 -9.60 -10.62 17.58
N TYR A 123 -10.10 -9.43 17.32
CA TYR A 123 -11.48 -9.01 17.49
C TYR A 123 -11.90 -8.30 16.21
N SER A 124 -13.07 -8.63 15.67
CA SER A 124 -13.55 -8.02 14.42
C SER A 124 -14.98 -7.53 14.55
N SER A 125 -15.30 -6.52 13.74
CA SER A 125 -16.64 -6.03 13.51
C SER A 125 -16.95 -6.00 12.02
N ASN A 126 -18.14 -6.49 11.68
CA ASN A 126 -18.68 -6.45 10.32
C ASN A 126 -19.64 -5.26 10.12
N SER A 127 -19.64 -4.29 11.03
CA SER A 127 -20.51 -3.11 10.96
C SER A 127 -19.74 -1.89 10.46
N VAL A 128 -20.44 -1.06 9.68
CA VAL A 128 -19.92 0.22 9.21
C VAL A 128 -19.58 1.11 10.40
N PHE A 129 -18.38 1.63 10.34
CA PHE A 129 -17.80 2.62 11.21
C PHE A 129 -18.42 3.99 10.87
N ASN A 130 -19.58 4.28 11.46
CA ASN A 130 -20.40 5.45 11.11
C ASN A 130 -20.77 6.34 12.31
N GLY A 131 -20.15 6.12 13.47
CA GLY A 131 -20.33 6.96 14.67
C GLY A 131 -21.72 6.93 15.31
N GLY A 132 -22.63 6.07 14.82
CA GLY A 132 -24.03 6.00 15.28
C GLY A 132 -24.34 4.91 16.32
N SER A 133 -23.50 3.89 16.45
CA SER A 133 -23.68 2.80 17.40
C SER A 133 -22.36 2.08 17.69
N ALA A 134 -22.08 1.78 18.97
CA ALA A 134 -20.93 0.96 19.35
C ALA A 134 -21.00 -0.40 18.66
N ALA A 135 -20.03 -0.71 17.81
CA ALA A 135 -19.92 -1.99 17.14
C ALA A 135 -19.84 -3.15 18.15
N SER A 136 -20.55 -4.25 17.87
CA SER A 136 -20.49 -5.45 18.71
C SER A 136 -19.20 -6.22 18.43
N VAL A 137 -18.29 -6.18 19.40
CA VAL A 137 -17.00 -6.85 19.33
C VAL A 137 -17.14 -8.35 19.63
N HIS A 138 -16.69 -9.20 18.70
CA HIS A 138 -16.68 -10.66 18.87
C HIS A 138 -15.25 -11.19 18.98
N VAL A 139 -15.05 -12.15 19.89
CA VAL A 139 -13.78 -12.88 20.05
C VAL A 139 -13.55 -13.75 18.82
N SER A 140 -12.39 -13.62 18.17
CA SER A 140 -11.91 -14.60 17.19
C SER A 140 -10.92 -15.59 17.81
N ALA A 141 -10.61 -16.66 17.09
CA ALA A 141 -9.79 -17.77 17.58
C ALA A 141 -8.39 -17.32 18.05
N GLN A 142 -7.85 -18.02 19.05
CA GLN A 142 -6.47 -17.86 19.53
C GLN A 142 -5.50 -18.01 18.35
N GLN A 143 -4.68 -16.98 18.12
CA GLN A 143 -3.68 -16.97 17.07
C GLN A 143 -2.37 -17.64 17.56
N PRO A 144 -1.51 -18.14 16.65
CA PRO A 144 -0.21 -18.72 17.00
C PRO A 144 0.67 -17.74 17.79
N THR A 145 1.56 -18.28 18.63
CA THR A 145 2.49 -17.49 19.43
C THR A 145 3.64 -16.96 18.59
N ASP A 146 3.62 -15.67 18.24
CA ASP A 146 4.74 -14.95 17.63
C ASP A 146 5.60 -14.22 18.69
N PRO A 147 6.90 -13.95 18.43
CA PRO A 147 7.69 -13.05 19.26
C PRO A 147 7.08 -11.65 19.26
N VAL A 148 6.72 -11.17 20.45
CA VAL A 148 5.97 -9.93 20.63
C VAL A 148 6.91 -8.73 20.54
N GLY A 149 6.48 -7.70 19.81
CA GLY A 149 7.17 -6.40 19.79
C GLY A 149 7.13 -5.70 21.15
N PRO A 150 7.80 -4.54 21.29
CA PRO A 150 7.55 -3.68 22.45
C PRO A 150 6.07 -3.27 22.51
N ALA A 151 5.53 -3.11 23.72
CA ALA A 151 4.16 -2.62 23.89
C ALA A 151 3.97 -1.27 23.16
N GLY A 152 2.90 -1.17 22.38
CA GLY A 152 2.56 0.02 21.61
C GLY A 152 1.25 -0.16 20.83
N LEU A 153 0.72 0.96 20.37
CA LEU A 153 -0.41 1.06 19.45
C LEU A 153 0.07 1.17 18.01
N THR A 154 -0.54 0.41 17.10
CA THR A 154 -0.45 0.71 15.67
C THR A 154 -1.82 0.60 15.01
N VAL A 155 -2.34 1.72 14.49
CA VAL A 155 -3.54 1.73 13.66
C VAL A 155 -3.07 1.63 12.21
N HIS A 156 -3.28 0.48 11.59
CA HIS A 156 -2.98 0.28 10.19
C HIS A 156 -4.17 0.72 9.34
N HIS A 157 -3.92 1.72 8.50
CA HIS A 157 -4.85 2.14 7.49
C HIS A 157 -4.82 1.13 6.33
N LEU A 158 -5.83 0.27 6.22
CA LEU A 158 -5.91 -0.66 5.08
C LEU A 158 -6.27 0.06 3.76
N SER A 159 -6.40 1.38 3.76
CA SER A 159 -6.49 2.16 2.54
C SER A 159 -5.13 2.26 1.84
N ASP A 160 -4.02 2.10 2.55
CA ASP A 160 -2.68 2.47 2.06
C ASP A 160 -1.81 1.26 1.70
N GLY A 161 -2.41 0.08 1.57
CA GLY A 161 -1.68 -1.11 1.16
C GLY A 161 -2.56 -2.33 0.95
N VAL A 162 -1.91 -3.44 0.61
CA VAL A 162 -2.56 -4.75 0.49
C VAL A 162 -3.18 -5.16 1.82
N ASP A 163 -4.37 -5.74 1.77
CA ASP A 163 -4.96 -6.37 2.95
C ASP A 163 -4.18 -7.64 3.33
N ALA A 164 -3.30 -7.52 4.33
CA ALA A 164 -2.39 -8.60 4.74
C ALA A 164 -3.14 -9.81 5.31
N GLU A 165 -4.31 -9.61 5.90
CA GLU A 165 -5.14 -10.67 6.47
C GLU A 165 -5.84 -11.46 5.37
N ALA A 166 -6.46 -10.75 4.42
CA ALA A 166 -7.05 -11.38 3.26
C ALA A 166 -5.99 -12.04 2.35
N LEU A 167 -4.80 -11.44 2.24
CA LEU A 167 -3.65 -12.07 1.58
C LEU A 167 -3.19 -13.33 2.32
N ALA A 168 -3.10 -13.30 3.65
CA ALA A 168 -2.74 -14.48 4.44
C ALA A 168 -3.75 -15.62 4.25
N ALA A 169 -5.05 -15.30 4.18
CA ALA A 169 -6.10 -16.27 3.88
C ALA A 169 -5.94 -16.86 2.47
N ALA A 170 -5.62 -16.03 1.47
CA ALA A 170 -5.33 -16.50 0.11
C ALA A 170 -4.09 -17.41 0.06
N LEU A 171 -3.13 -17.23 0.98
CA LEU A 171 -1.90 -18.00 1.10
C LEU A 171 -1.97 -19.18 2.07
N ALA A 172 -3.15 -19.57 2.56
CA ALA A 172 -3.28 -20.60 3.61
C ALA A 172 -2.64 -21.97 3.25
N GLY A 173 -2.44 -22.27 1.97
CA GLY A 173 -1.77 -23.48 1.49
C GLY A 173 -0.26 -23.34 1.22
N VAL A 174 0.32 -22.15 1.41
CA VAL A 174 1.72 -21.84 1.12
C VAL A 174 2.54 -21.88 2.40
N ALA A 175 3.66 -22.59 2.38
CA ALA A 175 4.56 -22.66 3.53
C ALA A 175 5.14 -21.27 3.88
N PRO A 176 5.19 -20.86 5.16
CA PRO A 176 5.73 -19.55 5.55
C PRO A 176 7.16 -19.29 5.05
N SER A 177 8.02 -20.31 5.06
CA SER A 177 9.38 -20.19 4.52
C SER A 177 9.39 -19.87 3.02
N ALA A 178 8.48 -20.49 2.25
CA ALA A 178 8.38 -20.25 0.82
C ALA A 178 7.97 -18.79 0.55
N ILE A 179 7.01 -18.25 1.32
CA ILE A 179 6.62 -16.82 1.24
C ILE A 179 7.84 -15.92 1.41
N CYS A 180 8.69 -16.21 2.40
CA CYS A 180 9.91 -15.44 2.64
C CYS A 180 10.95 -15.57 1.51
N ASP A 181 11.11 -16.75 0.92
CA ASP A 181 11.96 -16.93 -0.26
C ASP A 181 11.48 -16.06 -1.43
N GLY A 182 10.16 -15.84 -1.53
CA GLY A 182 9.52 -14.89 -2.44
C GLY A 182 10.01 -13.45 -2.33
N LEU A 183 10.59 -13.06 -1.20
CA LEU A 183 11.05 -11.71 -0.92
C LEU A 183 12.52 -11.48 -1.25
N LEU A 184 13.28 -12.52 -1.61
CA LEU A 184 14.72 -12.44 -1.79
C LEU A 184 15.17 -11.39 -2.81
N PHE A 185 14.38 -11.16 -3.86
CA PHE A 185 14.66 -10.21 -4.94
C PHE A 185 13.76 -8.98 -4.92
N VAL A 186 12.88 -8.86 -3.92
CA VAL A 186 12.04 -7.69 -3.77
C VAL A 186 12.87 -6.59 -3.14
N LYS A 187 12.84 -5.39 -3.73
CA LYS A 187 13.52 -4.22 -3.18
C LYS A 187 13.00 -3.94 -1.77
N GLY A 188 13.89 -3.45 -0.91
CA GLY A 188 13.55 -3.12 0.45
C GLY A 188 14.65 -2.32 1.13
N THR A 189 14.49 -2.10 2.43
CA THR A 189 15.48 -1.39 3.24
C THR A 189 16.62 -2.33 3.64
N HIS A 190 17.80 -1.77 3.90
CA HIS A 190 19.00 -2.53 4.33
C HIS A 190 19.63 -1.91 5.58
N GLN A 191 18.81 -1.44 6.52
CA GLN A 191 19.28 -0.77 7.73
C GLN A 191 20.06 -1.72 8.65
N SER A 192 19.82 -3.03 8.54
CA SER A 192 20.56 -4.08 9.22
C SER A 192 21.97 -4.34 8.65
N GLY A 193 22.37 -3.72 7.54
CA GLY A 193 23.66 -3.96 6.87
C GLY A 193 23.77 -5.33 6.19
N SER A 194 22.63 -5.99 5.97
CA SER A 194 22.55 -7.29 5.29
C SER A 194 22.51 -7.15 3.76
N SER A 195 22.92 -8.20 3.04
CA SER A 195 22.78 -8.28 1.57
C SER A 195 21.34 -8.53 1.13
N VAL A 196 20.47 -8.95 2.04
CA VAL A 196 19.01 -9.09 1.84
C VAL A 196 18.28 -7.99 2.58
N SER A 197 17.04 -7.73 2.19
CA SER A 197 16.24 -6.66 2.78
C SER A 197 15.84 -6.93 4.24
N ASP A 198 15.57 -5.87 4.99
CA ASP A 198 15.09 -5.96 6.37
C ASP A 198 13.74 -6.72 6.44
N GLN A 199 12.91 -6.58 5.40
CA GLN A 199 11.64 -7.29 5.24
C GLN A 199 11.85 -8.80 5.09
N TYR A 200 12.84 -9.23 4.29
CA TYR A 200 13.22 -10.65 4.20
C TYR A 200 13.73 -11.19 5.53
N LEU A 201 14.56 -10.42 6.24
CA LEU A 201 15.07 -10.82 7.56
C LEU A 201 13.94 -11.00 8.56
N ALA A 202 13.02 -10.04 8.66
CA ALA A 202 11.85 -10.13 9.53
C ALA A 202 10.99 -11.36 9.19
N CYS A 203 10.69 -11.57 7.90
CA CYS A 203 9.94 -12.74 7.44
C CYS A 203 10.63 -14.05 7.83
N SER A 204 11.91 -14.20 7.49
CA SER A 204 12.65 -15.44 7.68
C SER A 204 12.92 -15.77 9.16
N GLN A 205 13.04 -14.75 10.02
CA GLN A 205 13.13 -14.93 11.47
C GLN A 205 11.80 -15.46 12.01
N THR A 206 10.67 -14.87 11.61
CA THR A 206 9.33 -15.34 12.02
C THR A 206 9.03 -16.74 11.50
N ALA A 207 9.41 -17.05 10.25
CA ALA A 207 9.20 -18.37 9.65
C ALA A 207 9.93 -19.52 10.37
N ARG A 208 10.97 -19.23 11.18
CA ARG A 208 11.70 -20.23 11.99
C ARG A 208 11.01 -20.57 13.30
N VAL A 209 9.99 -19.82 13.71
CA VAL A 209 9.24 -20.07 14.94
C VAL A 209 8.31 -21.27 14.73
N THR A 210 8.30 -22.20 15.70
CA THR A 210 7.38 -23.35 15.67
C THR A 210 5.93 -22.87 15.60
N GLY A 211 5.20 -23.30 14.58
CA GLY A 211 3.80 -22.89 14.38
C GLY A 211 3.62 -21.59 13.60
N ALA A 212 4.67 -21.06 12.97
CA ALA A 212 4.55 -19.92 12.07
C ALA A 212 3.48 -20.15 10.99
N THR A 213 2.79 -19.08 10.60
CA THR A 213 1.71 -19.08 9.61
C THR A 213 1.99 -18.06 8.51
N ALA A 214 1.25 -18.13 7.40
CA ALA A 214 1.31 -17.10 6.37
C ALA A 214 1.00 -15.72 6.95
N ARG A 215 0.03 -15.64 7.87
CA ARG A 215 -0.32 -14.43 8.58
C ARG A 215 0.85 -13.85 9.36
N SER A 216 1.50 -14.66 10.21
CA SER A 216 2.58 -14.15 11.07
C SER A 216 3.77 -13.61 10.27
N VAL A 217 4.15 -14.28 9.19
CA VAL A 217 5.26 -13.80 8.35
C VAL A 217 4.90 -12.54 7.56
N LEU A 218 3.67 -12.39 7.07
CA LEU A 218 3.24 -11.17 6.37
C LEU A 218 3.15 -9.97 7.32
N LEU A 219 2.69 -10.18 8.55
CA LEU A 219 2.69 -9.12 9.57
C LEU A 219 4.13 -8.68 9.91
N ALA A 220 5.06 -9.63 10.06
CA ALA A 220 6.47 -9.30 10.28
C ALA A 220 7.07 -8.49 9.12
N VAL A 221 6.72 -8.82 7.87
CA VAL A 221 7.11 -8.04 6.67
C VAL A 221 6.56 -6.63 6.74
N ARG A 222 5.27 -6.47 7.07
CA ARG A 222 4.63 -5.16 7.21
C ARG A 222 5.26 -4.32 8.31
N SER A 223 5.49 -4.88 9.49
CA SER A 223 6.12 -4.17 10.62
C SER A 223 7.54 -3.70 10.29
N ALA A 224 8.20 -4.35 9.32
CA ALA A 224 9.48 -3.90 8.77
C ALA A 224 9.33 -2.85 7.64
N GLY A 225 8.16 -2.25 7.44
CA GLY A 225 7.88 -1.27 6.37
C GLY A 225 7.75 -1.89 4.98
N GLY A 226 7.24 -3.13 4.90
CA GLY A 226 7.25 -3.94 3.68
C GLY A 226 6.00 -3.89 2.80
N ASP A 227 5.30 -2.77 2.63
CA ASP A 227 4.07 -2.73 1.81
C ASP A 227 4.31 -3.07 0.32
N ALA A 228 5.44 -2.61 -0.25
CA ALA A 228 5.90 -3.05 -1.56
C ALA A 228 6.16 -4.57 -1.61
N ALA A 229 6.71 -5.13 -0.54
CA ALA A 229 6.96 -6.57 -0.41
C ALA A 229 5.66 -7.37 -0.33
N LEU A 230 4.64 -6.88 0.39
CA LEU A 230 3.32 -7.50 0.42
C LEU A 230 2.64 -7.48 -0.94
N SER A 231 2.75 -6.36 -1.67
CA SER A 231 2.23 -6.24 -3.04
C SER A 231 2.89 -7.24 -3.98
N ALA A 232 4.22 -7.37 -3.91
CA ALA A 232 4.95 -8.39 -4.68
C ALA A 232 4.46 -9.81 -4.32
N VAL A 233 4.34 -10.15 -3.04
CA VAL A 233 3.81 -11.47 -2.63
C VAL A 233 2.41 -11.71 -3.18
N GLY A 234 1.50 -10.74 -3.05
CA GLY A 234 0.15 -10.84 -3.60
C GLY A 234 0.16 -11.14 -5.10
N LEU A 235 1.03 -10.47 -5.86
CA LEU A 235 1.08 -10.62 -7.31
C LEU A 235 1.69 -11.97 -7.72
N TYR A 236 2.83 -12.35 -7.14
CA TYR A 236 3.57 -13.54 -7.55
C TYR A 236 2.92 -14.85 -7.08
N TYR A 237 2.23 -14.85 -5.93
CA TYR A 237 1.67 -16.08 -5.35
C TYR A 237 0.19 -16.27 -5.68
N VAL A 238 -0.58 -15.18 -5.75
CA VAL A 238 -2.03 -15.24 -5.94
C VAL A 238 -2.43 -14.80 -7.35
N GLY A 239 -1.73 -13.83 -7.93
CA GLY A 239 -2.03 -13.31 -9.26
C GLY A 239 -3.47 -12.81 -9.36
N ALA A 240 -4.24 -13.38 -10.29
CA ALA A 240 -5.67 -13.08 -10.47
C ALA A 240 -6.60 -13.70 -9.39
N GLY A 241 -6.09 -14.58 -8.52
CA GLY A 241 -6.90 -15.30 -7.53
C GLY A 241 -7.84 -16.36 -8.10
N THR A 242 -7.68 -16.74 -9.37
CA THR A 242 -8.51 -17.76 -10.04
C THR A 242 -8.07 -19.20 -9.76
N ALA A 243 -6.89 -19.38 -9.18
CA ALA A 243 -6.34 -20.66 -8.75
C ALA A 243 -5.88 -20.58 -7.29
N PRO A 244 -5.77 -21.71 -6.57
CA PRO A 244 -5.11 -21.74 -5.27
C PRO A 244 -3.73 -21.11 -5.36
N ALA A 245 -3.38 -20.28 -4.37
CA ALA A 245 -2.07 -19.66 -4.34
C ALA A 245 -0.97 -20.73 -4.32
N ALA A 246 0.11 -20.47 -5.05
CA ALA A 246 1.24 -21.38 -5.15
C ALA A 246 2.55 -20.61 -5.02
N ALA A 247 3.56 -21.26 -4.46
CA ALA A 247 4.90 -20.71 -4.45
C ALA A 247 5.41 -20.57 -5.90
N PRO A 248 5.97 -19.41 -6.29
CA PRO A 248 6.55 -19.23 -7.62
C PRO A 248 7.62 -20.29 -7.91
N ALA A 249 7.71 -20.75 -9.16
CA ALA A 249 8.63 -21.83 -9.52
C ALA A 249 10.10 -21.51 -9.16
N TRP A 250 10.49 -20.23 -9.18
CA TRP A 250 11.85 -19.80 -8.88
C TRP A 250 12.22 -19.97 -7.40
N THR A 251 11.26 -19.92 -6.47
CA THR A 251 11.54 -20.13 -5.03
C THR A 251 11.90 -21.59 -4.73
N GLN A 252 11.65 -22.50 -5.67
CA GLN A 252 11.97 -23.92 -5.56
C GLN A 252 13.32 -24.28 -6.22
N GLN A 253 14.02 -23.32 -6.82
CA GLN A 253 15.28 -23.56 -7.53
C GLN A 253 16.49 -23.50 -6.59
N VAL A 254 17.51 -24.33 -6.87
CA VAL A 254 18.77 -24.37 -6.09
C VAL A 254 19.56 -23.07 -6.23
N ASN A 255 19.46 -22.41 -7.38
CA ASN A 255 20.00 -21.07 -7.65
C ASN A 255 18.84 -20.20 -8.13
N PRO A 256 18.07 -19.61 -7.21
CA PRO A 256 16.92 -18.82 -7.58
C PRO A 256 17.41 -17.62 -8.41
N ALA A 257 16.84 -17.45 -9.59
CA ALA A 257 16.98 -16.24 -10.38
C ALA A 257 15.60 -15.62 -10.51
N PRO A 258 15.46 -14.28 -10.36
CA PRO A 258 14.17 -13.65 -10.62
C PRO A 258 13.76 -13.97 -12.07
N PRO A 259 12.55 -14.47 -12.31
CA PRO A 259 12.07 -14.69 -13.66
C PRO A 259 11.87 -13.34 -14.38
N SER A 260 11.58 -13.38 -15.67
CA SER A 260 10.82 -12.30 -16.32
C SER A 260 9.61 -11.93 -15.46
N GLY A 261 9.20 -10.66 -15.45
CA GLY A 261 8.09 -10.18 -14.62
C GLY A 261 6.85 -11.08 -14.73
N PRO A 262 6.04 -11.18 -13.67
CA PRO A 262 4.86 -12.04 -13.68
C PRO A 262 3.88 -11.54 -14.75
N THR A 263 3.14 -12.47 -15.36
CA THR A 263 2.04 -12.07 -16.25
C THR A 263 1.04 -11.24 -15.46
N LEU A 264 0.82 -10.00 -15.89
CA LEU A 264 -0.08 -9.09 -15.20
C LEU A 264 -1.52 -9.59 -15.35
N PRO A 265 -2.25 -9.75 -14.24
CA PRO A 265 -3.62 -10.22 -14.32
C PRO A 265 -4.54 -9.09 -14.80
N SER A 266 -5.58 -9.43 -15.57
CA SER A 266 -6.60 -8.48 -16.02
C SER A 266 -7.53 -8.02 -14.88
N ARG A 267 -7.51 -8.71 -13.75
CA ARG A 267 -8.22 -8.39 -12.51
C ARG A 267 -7.35 -8.75 -11.32
N LEU A 268 -7.44 -7.96 -10.27
CA LEU A 268 -6.78 -8.25 -9.01
C LEU A 268 -7.82 -8.71 -7.97
N PRO A 269 -7.47 -9.65 -7.07
CA PRO A 269 -8.32 -10.03 -5.95
C PRO A 269 -8.70 -8.85 -5.05
N ASP A 270 -9.78 -8.99 -4.29
CA ASP A 270 -10.34 -7.90 -3.47
C ASP A 270 -9.36 -7.35 -2.42
N PHE A 271 -8.38 -8.14 -1.97
CA PHE A 271 -7.33 -7.68 -1.04
C PHE A 271 -6.43 -6.58 -1.63
N TRP A 272 -6.45 -6.38 -2.96
CA TRP A 272 -5.79 -5.26 -3.66
C TRP A 272 -6.58 -3.97 -3.65
N ARG A 273 -7.83 -3.98 -3.17
CA ARG A 273 -8.63 -2.77 -2.92
C ARG A 273 -8.60 -1.77 -4.08
N VAL A 274 -8.70 -2.29 -5.30
CA VAL A 274 -8.63 -1.51 -6.56
C VAL A 274 -9.57 -0.30 -6.51
N GLY A 275 -10.77 -0.46 -5.94
CA GLY A 275 -11.75 0.61 -5.80
C GLY A 275 -11.28 1.81 -4.98
N ALA A 276 -10.38 1.64 -4.00
CA ALA A 276 -9.82 2.74 -3.22
C ALA A 276 -8.88 3.61 -4.07
N VAL A 277 -7.99 2.98 -4.83
CA VAL A 277 -7.10 3.68 -5.77
C VAL A 277 -7.93 4.32 -6.88
N ALA A 278 -8.88 3.60 -7.48
CA ALA A 278 -9.76 4.15 -8.51
C ALA A 278 -10.55 5.37 -8.01
N SER A 279 -11.03 5.36 -6.76
CA SER A 279 -11.72 6.50 -6.15
C SER A 279 -10.80 7.71 -5.97
N ALA A 280 -9.55 7.49 -5.57
CA ALA A 280 -8.54 8.55 -5.48
C ALA A 280 -8.19 9.13 -6.86
N LEU A 281 -8.15 8.31 -7.91
CA LEU A 281 -7.96 8.79 -9.27
C LEU A 281 -9.11 9.67 -9.73
N LEU A 282 -10.35 9.28 -9.44
CA LEU A 282 -11.55 10.05 -9.79
C LEU A 282 -11.62 11.38 -9.04
N SER A 283 -11.20 11.44 -7.77
CA SER A 283 -11.27 12.67 -6.98
C SER A 283 -10.34 13.76 -7.52
N THR A 284 -9.15 13.37 -7.99
CA THR A 284 -8.17 14.30 -8.58
C THR A 284 -8.41 14.55 -10.07
N ASN A 285 -9.04 13.61 -10.79
CA ASN A 285 -9.20 13.66 -12.25
C ASN A 285 -10.69 13.51 -12.62
N PRO A 286 -11.53 14.55 -12.42
CA PRO A 286 -12.99 14.45 -12.56
C PRO A 286 -13.48 14.17 -13.98
N ALA A 287 -12.62 14.29 -15.00
CA ALA A 287 -12.92 13.92 -16.38
C ALA A 287 -12.76 12.42 -16.66
N LEU A 288 -12.14 11.67 -15.74
CA LEU A 288 -11.94 10.24 -15.85
C LEU A 288 -13.26 9.49 -15.63
N SER A 289 -13.57 8.49 -16.48
CA SER A 289 -14.73 7.64 -16.26
C SER A 289 -14.46 6.62 -15.14
N PRO A 290 -15.47 6.21 -14.35
CA PRO A 290 -15.26 5.22 -13.29
C PRO A 290 -14.67 3.89 -13.78
N SER A 291 -15.10 3.40 -14.95
CA SER A 291 -14.58 2.17 -15.54
C SER A 291 -13.11 2.30 -15.98
N TYR A 292 -12.72 3.48 -16.48
CA TYR A 292 -11.31 3.73 -16.82
C TYR A 292 -10.46 3.86 -15.57
N ALA A 293 -10.97 4.50 -14.51
CA ALA A 293 -10.28 4.58 -13.23
C ALA A 293 -9.99 3.20 -12.63
N GLU A 294 -10.96 2.27 -12.65
CA GLU A 294 -10.74 0.90 -12.19
C GLU A 294 -9.70 0.15 -13.04
N THR A 295 -9.76 0.30 -14.36
CA THR A 295 -8.80 -0.35 -15.28
C THR A 295 -7.39 0.18 -15.06
N VAL A 296 -7.24 1.50 -14.96
CA VAL A 296 -5.95 2.16 -14.68
C VAL A 296 -5.42 1.75 -13.31
N ALA A 297 -6.25 1.80 -12.26
CA ALA A 297 -5.86 1.38 -10.92
C ALA A 297 -5.38 -0.07 -10.90
N THR A 298 -6.09 -0.99 -11.58
CA THR A 298 -5.69 -2.39 -11.68
C THR A 298 -4.31 -2.54 -12.33
N GLN A 299 -4.09 -1.87 -13.47
CA GLN A 299 -2.82 -1.96 -14.19
C GLN A 299 -1.68 -1.31 -13.43
N CYS A 300 -1.92 -0.15 -12.80
CA CYS A 300 -0.92 0.53 -12.01
C CYS A 300 -0.49 -0.34 -10.83
N LEU A 301 -1.44 -0.82 -10.03
CA LEU A 301 -1.17 -1.67 -8.87
C LEU A 301 -0.35 -2.92 -9.26
N ALA A 302 -0.74 -3.61 -10.32
CA ALA A 302 -0.04 -4.81 -10.78
C ALA A 302 1.39 -4.51 -11.28
N ARG A 303 1.59 -3.43 -12.03
CA ARG A 303 2.92 -3.07 -12.57
C ARG A 303 3.86 -2.58 -11.47
N MET A 304 3.37 -1.75 -10.55
CA MET A 304 4.16 -1.26 -9.41
C MET A 304 4.57 -2.40 -8.48
N ALA A 305 3.65 -3.34 -8.22
CA ALA A 305 3.96 -4.54 -7.47
C ALA A 305 5.01 -5.43 -8.17
N ALA A 306 4.92 -5.60 -9.49
CA ALA A 306 5.93 -6.31 -10.28
C ALA A 306 7.31 -5.62 -10.20
N ALA A 307 7.34 -4.29 -10.09
CA ALA A 307 8.54 -3.48 -9.94
C ALA A 307 9.12 -3.48 -8.50
N GLY A 308 8.39 -4.04 -7.53
CA GLY A 308 8.75 -3.98 -6.11
C GLY A 308 8.72 -2.56 -5.56
N LEU A 309 7.78 -1.73 -6.05
CA LEU A 309 7.53 -0.36 -5.61
C LEU A 309 6.28 -0.30 -4.72
N ASP A 310 6.04 0.85 -4.08
CA ASP A 310 4.83 1.06 -3.28
C ASP A 310 3.63 1.28 -4.21
N ALA A 311 2.97 0.17 -4.54
CA ALA A 311 1.87 0.18 -5.48
C ALA A 311 0.70 1.08 -5.04
N TYR A 312 0.46 1.27 -3.74
CA TYR A 312 -0.71 2.02 -3.29
C TYR A 312 -0.42 3.50 -3.17
N SER A 313 0.69 3.87 -2.54
CA SER A 313 1.10 5.25 -2.43
C SER A 313 1.26 5.84 -3.84
N ASP A 314 2.13 5.24 -4.64
CA ASP A 314 2.54 5.81 -5.92
C ASP A 314 1.36 5.84 -6.92
N CYS A 315 0.52 4.80 -6.99
CA CYS A 315 -0.65 4.83 -7.88
C CYS A 315 -1.74 5.82 -7.45
N LYS A 316 -1.75 6.29 -6.20
CA LYS A 316 -2.66 7.35 -5.75
C LYS A 316 -2.06 8.75 -5.94
N SER A 317 -0.76 8.91 -5.66
CA SER A 317 -0.12 10.22 -5.56
C SER A 317 0.60 10.66 -6.82
N ASP A 318 1.14 9.74 -7.61
CA ASP A 318 2.07 10.10 -8.68
C ASP A 318 1.34 10.48 -9.97
N ARG A 319 1.97 11.39 -10.71
CA ARG A 319 1.58 11.71 -12.08
C ARG A 319 1.72 10.46 -12.93
N MET A 320 0.74 10.15 -13.76
CA MET A 320 0.79 8.98 -14.65
C MET A 320 0.48 9.33 -16.09
N PHE A 321 1.34 8.85 -16.97
CA PHE A 321 1.06 8.73 -18.39
C PHE A 321 0.44 7.37 -18.65
N VAL A 322 -0.87 7.35 -18.91
CA VAL A 322 -1.59 6.13 -19.24
C VAL A 322 -1.58 5.95 -20.75
N VAL A 323 -0.85 4.96 -21.26
CA VAL A 323 -0.77 4.69 -22.71
C VAL A 323 -1.98 3.83 -23.12
N GLY A 324 -2.79 4.33 -24.05
CA GLY A 324 -4.14 3.82 -24.33
C GLY A 324 -4.22 2.64 -25.31
N GLN A 325 -5.38 2.00 -25.35
CA GLN A 325 -5.74 0.90 -26.27
C GLN A 325 -7.09 1.21 -26.93
N ASP A 326 -7.16 2.34 -27.62
CA ASP A 326 -8.38 2.88 -28.28
C ASP A 326 -8.30 2.84 -29.83
N GLY A 327 -7.28 2.18 -30.38
CA GLY A 327 -7.02 2.10 -31.82
C GLY A 327 -6.06 3.17 -32.34
N THR A 328 -5.62 4.13 -31.52
CA THR A 328 -4.74 5.22 -31.98
C THR A 328 -3.29 5.08 -31.53
N THR A 329 -3.04 4.27 -30.49
CA THR A 329 -1.72 4.09 -29.86
C THR A 329 -1.39 2.62 -29.58
N ASP A 330 -2.23 1.68 -30.02
CA ASP A 330 -2.19 0.26 -29.62
C ASP A 330 -0.81 -0.40 -29.77
N GLU A 331 -0.14 -0.22 -30.92
CA GLU A 331 1.19 -0.84 -31.13
C GLU A 331 2.29 -0.26 -30.24
N ALA A 332 2.19 1.03 -29.88
CA ALA A 332 3.11 1.67 -28.94
C ALA A 332 2.83 1.19 -27.52
N THR A 333 1.56 1.15 -27.12
CA THR A 333 1.13 0.61 -25.83
C THR A 333 1.54 -0.85 -25.64
N ASP A 334 1.43 -1.68 -26.67
CA ASP A 334 1.89 -3.07 -26.64
C ASP A 334 3.43 -3.15 -26.50
N HIS A 335 4.19 -2.26 -27.15
CA HIS A 335 5.65 -2.17 -26.99
C HIS A 335 6.03 -1.78 -25.55
N ASP A 336 5.44 -0.73 -25.02
CA ASP A 336 5.66 -0.27 -23.64
C ASP A 336 5.29 -1.36 -22.64
N ALA A 337 4.15 -2.02 -22.83
CA ALA A 337 3.70 -3.11 -21.98
C ALA A 337 4.71 -4.25 -21.94
N ASP A 338 5.25 -4.66 -23.09
CA ASP A 338 6.25 -5.72 -23.21
C ASP A 338 7.60 -5.30 -22.62
N ALA A 339 8.00 -4.05 -22.83
CA ALA A 339 9.24 -3.49 -22.30
C ALA A 339 9.19 -3.42 -20.76
N ILE A 340 8.09 -2.92 -20.18
CA ILE A 340 7.87 -2.94 -18.73
C ILE A 340 7.78 -4.37 -18.20
N THR A 341 7.13 -5.30 -18.91
CA THR A 341 7.08 -6.71 -18.47
C THR A 341 8.49 -7.33 -18.41
N SER A 342 9.34 -6.97 -19.37
CA SER A 342 10.74 -7.42 -19.44
C SER A 342 11.63 -6.76 -18.39
N TYR A 343 11.34 -5.51 -18.03
CA TYR A 343 12.04 -4.76 -16.99
C TYR A 343 11.06 -3.91 -16.15
N PRO A 344 10.44 -4.50 -15.10
CA PRO A 344 9.33 -3.88 -14.36
C PRO A 344 9.62 -2.49 -13.79
N ALA A 345 10.87 -2.19 -13.43
CA ALA A 345 11.26 -0.89 -12.90
C ALA A 345 11.06 0.27 -13.89
N TRP A 346 10.89 0.01 -15.19
CA TRP A 346 10.55 1.06 -16.17
C TRP A 346 9.09 1.56 -16.09
N VAL A 347 8.26 1.00 -15.19
CA VAL A 347 6.95 1.60 -14.85
C VAL A 347 7.09 3.00 -14.25
N GLN A 348 8.20 3.30 -13.57
CA GLN A 348 8.49 4.60 -12.98
C GLN A 348 9.67 5.23 -13.72
N LEU A 349 9.46 6.42 -14.27
CA LEU A 349 10.44 7.16 -15.05
C LEU A 349 10.67 8.55 -14.48
N ASP A 350 11.86 9.10 -14.75
CA ASP A 350 12.18 10.48 -14.41
C ASP A 350 12.25 11.29 -15.70
N TYR A 351 11.40 12.30 -15.83
CA TYR A 351 11.40 13.15 -17.01
C TYR A 351 12.74 13.90 -17.11
N ARG A 352 13.37 13.79 -18.28
CA ARG A 352 14.61 14.47 -18.63
C ARG A 352 14.42 15.16 -19.97
N PRO A 353 14.41 16.51 -20.02
CA PRO A 353 14.35 17.24 -21.28
C PRO A 353 15.38 16.74 -22.28
N ALA A 354 15.03 16.68 -23.55
CA ALA A 354 15.92 16.20 -24.60
C ALA A 354 17.25 16.98 -24.69
N ALA A 355 17.29 18.24 -24.25
CA ALA A 355 18.51 19.04 -24.18
C ALA A 355 19.49 18.58 -23.08
N GLU A 356 19.00 17.83 -22.10
CA GLU A 356 19.78 17.24 -21.01
C GLU A 356 20.19 15.77 -21.30
N ASN A 357 19.66 15.16 -22.37
CA ASN A 357 20.04 13.79 -22.75
C ASN A 357 21.39 13.81 -23.50
N THR A 358 22.35 13.02 -23.02
CA THR A 358 23.68 12.90 -23.62
C THR A 358 23.67 12.15 -24.96
N SER A 359 22.64 11.33 -25.19
CA SER A 359 22.48 10.58 -26.43
C SER A 359 22.01 11.50 -27.57
N PRO A 360 22.58 11.39 -28.77
CA PRO A 360 22.08 12.13 -29.92
C PRO A 360 20.67 11.65 -30.29
N ARG A 361 19.80 12.58 -30.74
CA ARG A 361 18.52 12.20 -31.33
C ARG A 361 18.75 11.23 -32.51
N GLY A 362 17.98 10.15 -32.56
CA GLY A 362 18.11 9.14 -33.60
C GLY A 362 19.29 8.17 -33.43
N TRP A 363 19.88 8.07 -32.22
CA TRP A 363 20.93 7.09 -31.91
C TRP A 363 20.54 5.65 -32.30
N TYR A 364 19.25 5.35 -32.20
CA TYR A 364 18.66 4.06 -32.53
C TYR A 364 18.68 3.74 -34.03
N ALA A 365 18.91 4.71 -34.92
CA ALA A 365 18.86 4.50 -36.38
C ALA A 365 19.92 3.51 -36.90
N SER A 366 20.98 3.28 -36.12
CA SER A 366 22.03 2.29 -36.43
C SER A 366 21.75 0.90 -35.86
N GLN A 367 20.68 0.74 -35.09
CA GLN A 367 20.37 -0.49 -34.39
C GLN A 367 19.64 -1.46 -35.33
N PRO A 368 20.01 -2.75 -35.33
CA PRO A 368 19.38 -3.75 -36.20
C PRO A 368 17.85 -3.82 -36.05
N GLU A 369 17.36 -3.63 -34.83
CA GLU A 369 15.93 -3.64 -34.49
C GLU A 369 15.16 -2.50 -35.15
N CYS A 370 15.84 -1.41 -35.55
CA CYS A 370 15.27 -0.20 -36.15
C CYS A 370 15.50 -0.11 -37.66
N SER A 371 15.70 -1.23 -38.36
CA SER A 371 15.85 -1.21 -39.82
C SER A 371 14.60 -0.63 -40.48
N SER A 372 14.77 0.41 -41.30
CA SER A 372 13.65 1.17 -41.86
C SER A 372 12.71 0.30 -42.69
N ILE A 373 11.45 0.21 -42.24
CA ILE A 373 10.33 -0.40 -42.94
C ILE A 373 9.35 0.73 -43.28
N THR A 374 8.94 0.83 -44.54
CA THR A 374 7.98 1.85 -44.99
C THR A 374 6.69 1.79 -44.16
N GLY A 375 6.27 2.93 -43.61
CA GLY A 375 5.07 3.04 -42.78
C GLY A 375 5.28 2.70 -41.30
N GLN A 376 6.51 2.33 -40.91
CA GLN A 376 6.87 2.08 -39.51
C GLN A 376 7.93 3.06 -39.02
N GLN A 377 7.98 3.26 -37.71
CA GLN A 377 9.01 4.03 -37.01
C GLN A 377 9.59 3.17 -35.89
N CYS A 378 10.86 3.40 -35.56
CA CYS A 378 11.45 2.75 -34.40
C CYS A 378 11.04 3.51 -33.16
N ASP A 379 10.25 2.84 -32.33
CA ASP A 379 9.87 3.31 -31.02
C ASP A 379 10.90 2.89 -29.96
N GLU A 380 11.05 3.70 -28.93
CA GLU A 380 12.05 3.58 -27.87
C GLU A 380 11.37 3.67 -26.49
N PHE A 381 11.44 2.58 -25.72
CA PHE A 381 10.99 2.56 -24.33
C PHE A 381 12.10 2.08 -23.38
N PRO A 382 12.44 2.81 -22.29
CA PRO A 382 11.84 4.07 -21.85
C PRO A 382 12.06 5.21 -22.83
N PHE A 383 11.15 6.18 -22.80
CA PHE A 383 11.16 7.30 -23.74
C PHE A 383 12.50 8.03 -23.73
N PHE A 384 12.95 8.51 -24.91
CA PHE A 384 14.16 9.32 -25.05
C PHE A 384 14.20 10.53 -24.10
N ALA A 385 13.04 11.09 -23.76
CA ALA A 385 12.91 12.20 -22.81
C ALA A 385 12.75 11.74 -21.34
N SER A 386 13.35 10.61 -20.98
CA SER A 386 13.49 10.14 -19.59
C SER A 386 14.97 9.96 -19.23
N ALA A 387 15.28 9.93 -17.93
CA ALA A 387 16.61 9.59 -17.43
C ALA A 387 17.03 8.16 -17.83
N GLN A 388 16.05 7.27 -17.95
CA GLN A 388 16.17 5.85 -18.28
C GLN A 388 16.24 5.58 -19.80
N GLY A 389 16.02 6.60 -20.64
CA GLY A 389 16.11 6.50 -22.11
C GLY A 389 17.48 6.90 -22.67
N GLY A 390 17.67 6.67 -23.96
CA GLY A 390 18.89 6.98 -24.70
C GLY A 390 19.87 5.81 -24.83
N ARG A 391 20.86 5.96 -25.72
CA ARG A 391 21.91 4.98 -26.02
C ARG A 391 22.68 4.52 -24.78
N ASP A 392 22.94 5.44 -23.87
CA ASP A 392 23.82 5.23 -22.72
C ASP A 392 23.06 4.75 -21.47
N ALA A 393 21.75 4.53 -21.55
CA ALA A 393 20.97 4.02 -20.44
C ALA A 393 21.29 2.54 -20.15
N SER A 394 21.17 2.17 -18.88
CA SER A 394 21.39 0.81 -18.38
C SER A 394 20.23 0.40 -17.45
N PRO A 395 19.44 -0.63 -17.78
CA PRO A 395 19.52 -1.42 -19.01
C PRO A 395 19.24 -0.58 -20.26
N ARG A 396 19.72 -1.06 -21.42
CA ARG A 396 19.49 -0.41 -22.71
C ARG A 396 17.99 -0.36 -23.02
N PRO A 397 17.45 0.74 -23.58
CA PRO A 397 16.04 0.83 -23.95
C PRO A 397 15.62 -0.27 -24.94
N SER A 398 14.39 -0.73 -24.79
CA SER A 398 13.69 -1.57 -25.76
C SER A 398 13.43 -0.76 -27.02
N LEU A 399 13.69 -1.38 -28.17
CA LEU A 399 13.46 -0.79 -29.49
C LEU A 399 12.54 -1.71 -30.30
N ARG A 400 11.51 -1.14 -30.93
CA ARG A 400 10.59 -1.90 -31.78
C ARG A 400 10.14 -1.06 -32.96
N MET A 401 10.14 -1.65 -34.16
CA MET A 401 9.47 -1.04 -35.31
C MET A 401 7.96 -1.21 -35.14
N ILE A 402 7.24 -0.09 -35.06
CA ILE A 402 5.78 -0.04 -34.93
C ILE A 402 5.19 0.91 -35.97
N ASN A 403 3.88 0.87 -36.15
CA ASN A 403 3.14 1.78 -37.02
C ASN A 403 3.48 3.26 -36.73
N ALA A 404 3.87 3.99 -37.78
CA ALA A 404 4.31 5.38 -37.65
C ALA A 404 3.21 6.31 -37.09
N ALA A 405 1.94 6.04 -37.36
CA ALA A 405 0.83 6.84 -36.84
C ALA A 405 0.65 6.62 -35.33
N HIS A 406 0.75 5.37 -34.86
CA HIS A 406 0.66 5.06 -33.43
C HIS A 406 1.80 5.71 -32.64
N ASN A 407 3.03 5.57 -33.13
CA ASN A 407 4.23 6.17 -32.52
C ASN A 407 4.14 7.71 -32.45
N GLN A 408 3.69 8.36 -33.53
CA GLN A 408 3.52 9.82 -33.55
C GLN A 408 2.42 10.29 -32.61
N GLN A 409 1.31 9.55 -32.55
CA GLN A 409 0.19 9.89 -31.68
C GLN A 409 0.56 9.75 -30.20
N GLU A 410 1.30 8.70 -29.83
CA GLU A 410 1.84 8.56 -28.48
C GLU A 410 2.78 9.72 -28.15
N GLY A 411 3.73 10.05 -29.04
CA GLY A 411 4.63 11.19 -28.83
C GLY A 411 3.90 12.52 -28.65
N TYR A 412 2.79 12.74 -29.36
CA TYR A 412 1.91 13.90 -29.16
C TYR A 412 1.24 13.87 -27.78
N ASN A 413 0.66 12.73 -27.39
CA ASN A 413 -0.01 12.57 -26.10
C ASN A 413 0.96 12.70 -24.92
N TYR A 414 2.15 12.11 -25.02
CA TYR A 414 3.20 12.20 -24.02
C TYR A 414 3.67 13.65 -23.84
N ASN A 415 3.89 14.39 -24.93
CA ASN A 415 4.19 15.82 -24.87
C ASN A 415 3.05 16.63 -24.19
N SER A 416 1.79 16.28 -24.45
CA SER A 416 0.65 16.88 -23.76
C SER A 416 0.67 16.55 -22.27
N PHE A 417 0.93 15.30 -21.88
CA PHE A 417 1.05 14.87 -20.48
C PHE A 417 2.12 15.69 -19.74
N LEU A 418 3.32 15.81 -20.32
CA LEU A 418 4.42 16.59 -19.73
C LEU A 418 4.04 18.05 -19.48
N ALA A 419 3.28 18.66 -20.40
CA ALA A 419 2.79 20.03 -20.25
C ALA A 419 1.66 20.14 -19.22
N THR A 420 0.62 19.30 -19.34
CA THR A 420 -0.58 19.34 -18.50
C THR A 420 -0.26 19.03 -17.05
N CYS A 421 0.62 18.05 -16.80
CA CYS A 421 1.01 17.67 -15.45
C CYS A 421 2.24 18.41 -14.93
N GLY A 422 2.69 19.48 -15.59
CA GLY A 422 3.69 20.41 -15.05
C GLY A 422 5.15 19.92 -15.04
N LEU A 423 5.45 18.76 -15.64
CA LEU A 423 6.79 18.14 -15.63
C LEU A 423 7.86 19.00 -16.32
N TYR A 424 7.48 19.85 -17.29
CA TYR A 424 8.41 20.80 -17.92
C TYR A 424 9.01 21.81 -16.94
N ALA A 425 8.20 22.28 -15.99
CA ALA A 425 8.59 23.33 -15.04
C ALA A 425 9.08 22.76 -13.71
N ALA A 426 8.82 21.47 -13.45
CA ALA A 426 9.20 20.83 -12.20
C ALA A 426 10.73 20.79 -12.01
N PRO A 427 11.23 20.95 -10.77
CA PRO A 427 12.65 20.79 -10.48
C PRO A 427 13.08 19.33 -10.72
N ALA A 428 14.37 19.10 -10.98
CA ALA A 428 14.86 17.79 -11.41
C ALA A 428 14.51 16.63 -10.44
N ASN A 429 14.42 16.90 -9.14
CA ASN A 429 14.04 15.94 -8.11
C ASN A 429 12.53 15.72 -7.96
N ASP A 430 11.72 16.37 -8.79
CA ASP A 430 10.25 16.28 -8.83
C ASP A 430 9.77 16.08 -10.28
N ARG A 431 10.55 15.34 -11.07
CA ARG A 431 10.21 14.99 -12.46
C ARG A 431 9.79 13.53 -12.60
N GLN A 432 9.57 12.85 -11.50
CA GLN A 432 9.12 11.46 -11.48
C GLN A 432 7.66 11.35 -11.93
N TYR A 433 7.36 10.31 -12.69
CA TYR A 433 6.03 9.93 -13.11
C TYR A 433 5.95 8.43 -13.43
N LEU A 434 4.74 7.89 -13.49
CA LEU A 434 4.47 6.51 -13.87
C LEU A 434 4.08 6.41 -15.34
N VAL A 435 4.46 5.32 -16.00
CA VAL A 435 3.91 4.91 -17.30
C VAL A 435 3.08 3.65 -17.09
N VAL A 436 1.80 3.73 -17.42
CA VAL A 436 0.84 2.63 -17.22
C VAL A 436 0.21 2.27 -18.56
N PRO A 437 0.77 1.30 -19.32
CA PRO A 437 0.18 0.81 -20.55
C PRO A 437 -1.09 0.00 -20.26
N MET A 438 -2.17 0.33 -20.97
CA MET A 438 -3.45 -0.35 -20.85
C MET A 438 -3.45 -1.72 -21.54
N PRO A 439 -4.26 -2.70 -21.07
CA PRO A 439 -4.29 -4.01 -21.67
C PRO A 439 -5.00 -3.94 -23.02
N SER A 440 -4.50 -4.73 -23.98
CA SER A 440 -5.01 -4.75 -25.36
C SER A 440 -6.52 -5.00 -25.39
N GLY A 441 -7.24 -4.19 -26.17
CA GLY A 441 -8.70 -4.27 -26.30
C GLY A 441 -9.50 -3.69 -25.12
N SER A 442 -8.87 -3.00 -24.16
CA SER A 442 -9.58 -2.34 -23.07
C SER A 442 -10.42 -1.13 -23.50
N GLY A 443 -10.12 -0.51 -24.65
CA GLY A 443 -10.80 0.69 -25.14
C GLY A 443 -10.49 1.95 -24.33
N VAL A 444 -9.58 1.87 -23.34
CA VAL A 444 -9.16 3.03 -22.55
C VAL A 444 -8.28 3.92 -23.44
N PRO A 445 -8.62 5.20 -23.67
CA PRO A 445 -7.79 6.09 -24.46
C PRO A 445 -6.50 6.44 -23.71
N THR A 446 -5.55 7.12 -24.37
CA THR A 446 -4.40 7.68 -23.67
C THR A 446 -4.85 8.78 -22.71
N LEU A 447 -4.40 8.76 -21.45
CA LEU A 447 -4.83 9.70 -20.41
C LEU A 447 -3.64 10.39 -19.74
N ASN A 448 -3.89 11.64 -19.31
CA ASN A 448 -2.98 12.41 -18.48
C ASN A 448 -3.54 12.42 -17.06
N ILE A 449 -2.93 11.68 -16.14
CA ILE A 449 -3.32 11.68 -14.73
C ILE A 449 -2.34 12.56 -13.97
N CYS A 450 -2.80 13.68 -13.45
CA CYS A 450 -1.93 14.69 -12.83
C CYS A 450 -2.10 14.71 -11.31
N ASN A 451 -1.95 13.55 -10.66
CA ASN A 451 -1.95 13.47 -9.20
C ASN A 451 -0.72 14.20 -8.61
N GLY A 452 -0.81 14.60 -7.34
CA GLY A 452 0.31 15.20 -6.62
C GLY A 452 0.67 16.64 -7.03
N ASN A 453 -0.09 17.26 -7.93
CA ASN A 453 0.08 18.65 -8.37
C ASN A 453 -0.65 19.66 -7.47
#